data_AF-A0A3D1HLG6-F1
#
_entry.id   AF-A0A3D1HLG6-F1
#
_cell.length_a   1.000
_cell.length_b   1.000
_cell.length_c   1.000
_cell.angle_alpha   90.00
_cell.angle_beta   90.00
_cell.angle_gamma   90.00
#
_symmetry.space_group_name_H-M   'P 1'
#
loop_
_entity.id
_entity.type
_entity.pdbx_description
1 polymer ?
#
loop_
_entity_poly.entity_id
_entity_poly.type
_entity_poly.pdbx_seq_one_letter_code
_entity_poly.pdbx_strand_id
1 'polypeptide(L)'
;MPEENPDKKITGKEVRVTGINFRPEAKLLKEIQRNVHFVRSKYTNQSTVYTEEKLLNGITENLKTNRYITARIIRHQFGLTQYTTQKWLKHFCEKGLLVKDGTPRAPIYFLK
;
A
#
# COMPACT_ATOMS: atom_id res chain seq x y z
N MET A 1 1.49 -7.39 7.10
CA MET A 1 1.08 -7.07 5.71
C MET A 1 1.23 -8.34 4.89
N PRO A 2 0.28 -8.71 4.02
CA PRO A 2 0.47 -9.91 3.19
C PRO A 2 1.62 -9.62 2.24
N GLU A 3 2.44 -10.62 2.00
CA GLU A 3 3.89 -10.52 1.87
C GLU A 3 4.43 -9.36 1.00
N GLU A 4 5.26 -8.52 1.63
CA GLU A 4 6.37 -7.87 0.94
C GLU A 4 7.34 -9.00 0.63
N ASN A 5 7.45 -9.41 -0.64
CA ASN A 5 8.41 -10.44 -1.03
C ASN A 5 9.83 -9.95 -0.66
N PRO A 6 10.44 -10.44 0.45
CA PRO A 6 11.63 -9.82 1.03
C PRO A 6 12.88 -10.11 0.18
N ASP A 7 12.79 -11.08 -0.73
CA ASP A 7 13.91 -11.58 -1.54
C ASP A 7 14.17 -10.77 -2.82
N LYS A 8 13.30 -9.83 -3.20
CA LYS A 8 13.62 -8.87 -4.27
C LYS A 8 14.57 -7.79 -3.74
N LYS A 9 15.85 -8.14 -3.63
CA LYS A 9 16.91 -7.25 -3.18
C LYS A 9 17.25 -6.24 -4.29
N ILE A 10 16.61 -5.07 -4.23
CA ILE A 10 16.94 -3.95 -5.13
C ILE A 10 18.42 -3.59 -4.93
N THR A 11 19.23 -3.79 -5.96
CA THR A 11 20.65 -3.44 -5.94
C THR A 11 20.87 -2.05 -6.54
N GLY A 12 21.94 -1.35 -6.15
CA GLY A 12 22.22 0.02 -6.64
C GLY A 12 22.31 0.16 -8.17
N LYS A 13 22.52 -0.95 -8.89
CA LYS A 13 22.49 -1.01 -10.36
C LYS A 13 21.09 -0.86 -10.96
N GLU A 14 20.03 -1.08 -10.18
CA GLU A 14 18.63 -1.00 -10.60
C GLU A 14 18.01 0.38 -10.33
N VAL A 15 18.73 1.25 -9.60
CA VAL A 15 18.29 2.61 -9.27
C VAL A 15 18.80 3.57 -10.33
N ARG A 16 17.88 4.27 -11.01
CA ARG A 16 18.21 5.33 -11.98
C ARG A 16 17.90 6.69 -11.39
N VAL A 17 18.67 7.71 -11.77
CA VAL A 17 18.33 9.11 -11.50
C VAL A 17 17.05 9.44 -12.28
N THR A 18 15.91 9.49 -11.59
CA THR A 18 14.60 9.91 -12.10
C THR A 18 14.15 11.16 -11.34
N GLY A 19 13.31 12.00 -11.96
CA GLY A 19 12.78 13.22 -11.30
C GLY A 19 13.60 14.50 -11.49
N ILE A 20 14.57 14.51 -12.42
CA ILE A 20 15.14 15.77 -12.91
C ILE A 20 14.12 16.42 -13.84
N ASN A 21 13.37 17.40 -13.34
CA ASN A 21 12.36 18.17 -14.10
C ASN A 21 12.99 19.24 -15.02
N PHE A 22 14.18 18.98 -15.54
CA PHE A 22 14.80 19.74 -16.61
C PHE A 22 15.38 18.76 -17.62
N ARG A 23 15.70 19.19 -18.84
CA ARG A 23 16.35 18.34 -19.84
C ARG A 23 17.87 18.57 -19.78
N PRO A 24 18.62 17.86 -18.93
CA PRO A 24 20.07 18.02 -18.86
C PRO A 24 20.74 17.61 -20.16
N GLU A 25 21.86 18.27 -20.44
CA GLU A 25 22.80 17.79 -21.44
C GLU A 25 23.31 16.39 -21.07
N ALA A 26 23.47 15.54 -22.10
CA ALA A 26 23.92 14.16 -21.90
C ALA A 26 25.28 14.05 -21.19
N LYS A 27 26.15 15.08 -21.32
CA LYS A 27 27.45 15.15 -20.64
C LYS A 27 27.27 15.27 -19.12
N LEU A 28 26.41 16.19 -18.68
CA LEU A 28 26.11 16.43 -17.27
C LEU A 28 25.50 15.17 -16.62
N LEU A 29 24.57 14.49 -17.30
CA LEU A 29 24.00 13.23 -16.81
C LEU A 29 25.07 12.14 -16.62
N LYS A 30 26.02 12.01 -17.57
CA LYS A 30 27.09 11.02 -17.47
C LYS A 30 28.04 11.31 -16.31
N GLU A 31 28.38 12.57 -16.06
CA GLU A 31 29.23 12.95 -14.93
C GLU A 31 28.55 12.68 -13.59
N ILE A 32 27.27 13.06 -13.46
CA ILE A 32 26.49 12.80 -12.26
C ILE A 32 26.35 11.29 -12.03
N GLN A 33 25.97 10.51 -13.05
CA GLN A 33 25.82 9.05 -12.92
C GLN A 33 27.12 8.33 -12.54
N ARG A 34 28.29 8.81 -13.01
CA ARG A 34 29.58 8.20 -12.66
C ARG A 34 29.96 8.40 -11.20
N ASN A 35 29.56 9.51 -10.59
CA ASN A 35 30.01 9.91 -9.26
C ASN A 35 28.96 9.68 -8.15
N VAL A 36 27.71 9.38 -8.50
CA VAL A 36 26.63 9.17 -7.52
C VAL A 36 26.66 7.75 -6.95
N HIS A 37 26.68 7.67 -5.62
CA HIS A 37 26.47 6.42 -4.88
C HIS A 37 25.10 6.45 -4.21
N PHE A 38 24.25 5.48 -4.54
CA PHE A 38 22.94 5.34 -3.89
C PHE A 38 23.09 4.54 -2.60
N VAL A 39 22.72 5.16 -1.48
CA VAL A 39 22.63 4.50 -0.18
C VAL A 39 21.16 4.20 0.10
N ARG A 40 20.86 2.97 0.52
CA ARG A 40 19.51 2.61 0.93
C ARG A 40 19.13 3.44 2.16
N SER A 41 17.98 4.12 2.11
CA SER A 41 17.48 4.84 3.28
C SER A 41 17.23 3.86 4.42
N LYS A 42 17.63 4.24 5.64
CA LYS A 42 17.24 3.52 6.86
C LYS A 42 15.75 3.71 7.18
N TYR A 43 15.18 4.81 6.68
CA TYR A 43 13.80 5.19 6.88
C TYR A 43 12.91 4.65 5.77
N THR A 44 11.70 4.25 6.16
CA THR A 44 10.67 3.85 5.21
C THR A 44 10.07 5.10 4.57
N ASN A 45 9.79 5.05 3.27
CA ASN A 45 8.99 6.08 2.60
C ASN A 45 7.49 5.93 2.88
N GLN A 46 7.08 4.97 3.72
CA GLN A 46 5.69 4.77 4.09
C GLN A 46 5.34 5.73 5.23
N SER A 47 4.41 6.65 4.97
CA SER A 47 3.94 7.61 5.97
C SER A 47 3.15 6.96 7.11
N THR A 48 2.46 5.84 6.84
CA THR A 48 1.61 5.16 7.81
C THR A 48 1.69 3.64 7.65
N VAL A 49 2.23 2.96 8.65
CA VAL A 49 2.18 1.49 8.73
C VAL A 49 0.96 1.10 9.56
N TYR A 50 -0.03 0.47 8.91
CA TYR A 50 -1.19 -0.06 9.61
C TYR A 50 -0.91 -1.51 10.05
N THR A 51 -1.03 -1.75 11.35
CA THR A 51 -1.06 -3.11 11.91
C THR A 51 -2.42 -3.74 11.64
N GLU A 52 -2.45 -5.07 11.58
CA GLU A 52 -3.69 -5.83 11.35
C GLU A 52 -4.74 -5.53 12.42
N GLU A 53 -4.33 -5.49 13.69
CA GLU A 53 -5.21 -5.21 14.84
C GLU A 53 -5.85 -3.83 14.75
N LYS A 54 -5.07 -2.79 14.38
CA LYS A 54 -5.57 -1.42 14.26
C LYS A 54 -6.61 -1.29 13.14
N LEU A 55 -6.37 -1.97 12.01
CA LEU A 55 -7.33 -2.02 10.91
C LEU A 55 -8.60 -2.77 11.31
N LEU A 56 -8.46 -3.91 11.98
CA LEU A 56 -9.59 -4.69 12.44
C LEU A 56 -10.47 -3.91 13.41
N ASN A 57 -9.87 -3.25 14.41
CA ASN A 57 -10.59 -2.45 15.39
C ASN A 57 -11.38 -1.31 14.74
N GLY A 58 -10.75 -0.56 13.82
CA GLY A 58 -11.48 0.51 13.15
C GLY A 58 -12.58 -0.02 12.20
N ILE A 59 -12.41 -1.20 11.61
CA ILE A 59 -13.46 -1.85 10.81
C ILE A 59 -14.63 -2.31 11.70
N THR A 60 -14.35 -2.93 12.85
CA THR A 60 -15.40 -3.42 13.76
C THR A 60 -16.16 -2.27 14.40
N GLU A 61 -15.50 -1.19 14.77
CA GLU A 61 -16.17 0.04 15.24
C GLU A 61 -17.12 0.60 14.18
N ASN A 62 -16.69 0.65 12.91
CA ASN A 62 -17.58 1.08 11.84
C ASN A 62 -18.77 0.15 11.63
N LEU A 63 -18.57 -1.16 11.71
CA LEU A 63 -19.63 -2.14 11.51
C LEU A 63 -20.65 -2.14 12.66
N LYS A 64 -20.28 -1.65 13.85
CA LYS A 64 -21.26 -1.42 14.95
C LYS A 64 -22.20 -0.26 14.63
N THR A 65 -21.69 0.79 14.00
CA THR A 65 -22.47 1.98 13.63
C THR A 65 -23.20 1.81 12.29
N ASN A 66 -22.55 1.14 11.34
CA ASN A 66 -22.99 0.98 9.96
C ASN A 66 -23.27 -0.49 9.66
N ARG A 67 -24.41 -0.77 9.03
CA ARG A 67 -24.83 -2.15 8.70
C ARG A 67 -23.83 -2.92 7.81
N TYR A 68 -23.03 -2.20 7.03
CA TYR A 68 -22.05 -2.78 6.12
C TYR A 68 -20.91 -1.81 5.85
N ILE A 69 -19.81 -2.34 5.31
CA ILE A 69 -18.71 -1.52 4.81
C ILE A 69 -18.45 -1.80 3.33
N THR A 70 -17.90 -0.80 2.65
CA THR A 70 -17.38 -0.94 1.29
C THR A 70 -15.89 -0.60 1.28
N ALA A 71 -15.18 -1.06 0.25
CA ALA A 71 -13.77 -0.70 0.08
C ALA A 71 -13.55 0.82 0.03
N ARG A 72 -14.52 1.59 -0.49
CA ARG A 72 -14.44 3.05 -0.55
C ARG A 72 -14.40 3.68 0.85
N ILE A 73 -15.22 3.19 1.76
CA ILE A 73 -15.29 3.69 3.15
C ILE A 73 -13.95 3.46 3.85
N ILE A 74 -13.42 2.24 3.78
CA ILE A 74 -12.12 1.89 4.37
C ILE A 74 -11.00 2.78 3.79
N ARG A 75 -10.97 2.97 2.47
CA ARG A 75 -9.96 3.83 1.85
C ARG A 75 -10.01 5.25 2.39
N HIS A 76 -11.20 5.82 2.52
CA HIS A 76 -11.36 7.19 3.00
C HIS A 76 -11.00 7.33 4.48
N GLN A 77 -11.32 6.33 5.29
CA GLN A 77 -11.04 6.37 6.72
C GLN A 77 -9.57 6.13 7.06
N PHE A 78 -8.92 5.20 6.35
CA PHE A 78 -7.54 4.79 6.63
C PHE A 78 -6.52 5.35 5.63
N GLY A 79 -6.93 6.23 4.71
CA GLY A 79 -6.04 6.80 3.68
C GLY A 79 -5.38 5.76 2.76
N LEU A 80 -5.99 4.58 2.62
CA LEU A 80 -5.40 3.47 1.89
C LEU A 80 -5.62 3.58 0.38
N THR A 81 -4.65 3.07 -0.38
CA THR A 81 -4.82 2.86 -1.83
C THR A 81 -5.88 1.78 -2.08
N GLN A 82 -6.48 1.79 -3.27
CA GLN A 82 -7.45 0.76 -3.65
C GLN A 82 -6.85 -0.65 -3.60
N TYR A 83 -5.61 -0.81 -4.07
CA TYR A 83 -4.92 -2.09 -4.06
C TYR A 83 -4.71 -2.60 -2.63
N THR A 84 -4.17 -1.77 -1.74
CA THR A 84 -3.91 -2.18 -0.35
C THR A 84 -5.20 -2.50 0.40
N THR A 85 -6.27 -1.72 0.20
CA THR A 85 -7.59 -2.02 0.79
C THR A 85 -8.15 -3.35 0.32
N GLN A 86 -8.10 -3.65 -0.97
CA GLN A 86 -8.57 -4.94 -1.49
C GLN A 86 -7.76 -6.11 -0.92
N LYS A 87 -6.44 -5.95 -0.79
CA LYS A 87 -5.56 -6.95 -0.20
C LYS A 87 -5.94 -7.25 1.25
N TRP A 88 -6.18 -6.21 2.07
CA TRP A 88 -6.62 -6.36 3.45
C TRP A 88 -8.01 -6.99 3.56
N LEU A 89 -8.96 -6.54 2.75
CA LEU A 89 -10.31 -7.12 2.74
C LEU A 89 -10.29 -8.61 2.37
N LYS A 90 -9.47 -8.99 1.39
CA LYS A 90 -9.27 -10.39 1.02
C LYS A 90 -8.70 -11.20 2.19
N HIS A 91 -7.65 -10.68 2.84
CA HIS A 91 -7.03 -11.30 4.03
C HIS A 91 -8.05 -11.50 5.16
N PHE A 92 -8.88 -10.50 5.46
CA PHE A 92 -9.91 -10.60 6.49
C PHE A 92 -11.05 -11.57 6.12
N CYS A 93 -11.39 -11.68 4.82
CA CYS A 93 -12.31 -12.70 4.34
C CYS A 93 -11.72 -14.12 4.46
N GLU A 94 -10.46 -14.31 4.11
CA GLU A 94 -9.76 -15.60 4.22
C GLU A 94 -9.63 -16.06 5.69
N LYS A 95 -9.40 -15.11 6.61
CA LYS A 95 -9.39 -15.36 8.06
C LYS A 95 -10.79 -15.60 8.64
N GLY A 96 -11.86 -15.46 7.85
CA GLY A 96 -13.24 -15.69 8.26
C GLY A 96 -13.83 -14.58 9.14
N LEU A 97 -13.22 -13.41 9.20
CA LEU A 97 -13.68 -12.27 10.01
C LEU A 97 -14.72 -11.43 9.29
N LEU A 98 -14.64 -11.39 7.95
CA LEU A 98 -15.57 -10.65 7.10
C LEU A 98 -16.21 -11.57 6.06
N VAL A 99 -17.52 -11.41 5.86
CA VAL A 99 -18.25 -12.04 4.75
C VAL A 99 -18.33 -11.03 3.61
N LYS A 100 -17.85 -11.43 2.43
CA LYS A 100 -18.01 -10.66 1.20
C LYS A 100 -19.34 -11.03 0.55
N ASP A 101 -20.11 -10.02 0.22
CA ASP A 101 -21.40 -10.12 -0.47
C ASP A 101 -21.54 -8.98 -1.51
N GLY A 102 -22.67 -8.91 -2.20
CA GLY A 102 -23.02 -7.87 -3.16
C GLY A 102 -22.55 -8.17 -4.59
N THR A 103 -22.57 -7.15 -5.44
CA THR A 103 -22.25 -7.31 -6.87
C THR A 103 -20.74 -7.33 -7.09
N PRO A 104 -20.23 -7.99 -8.15
CA PRO A 104 -18.80 -8.00 -8.46
C PRO A 104 -18.16 -6.60 -8.59
N ARG A 105 -18.95 -5.61 -9.05
CA ARG A 105 -18.52 -4.21 -9.23
C ARG A 105 -18.68 -3.35 -7.98
N ALA A 106 -19.53 -3.76 -7.04
CA ALA A 106 -19.75 -3.08 -5.78
C ALA A 106 -19.83 -4.12 -4.63
N PRO A 107 -18.68 -4.69 -4.24
CA PRO A 107 -18.64 -5.65 -3.14
C PRO A 107 -18.89 -4.94 -1.81
N ILE A 108 -19.71 -5.59 -0.99
CA ILE A 108 -20.10 -5.16 0.35
C ILE A 108 -19.56 -6.19 1.34
N TYR A 109 -19.14 -5.73 2.50
CA TYR A 109 -18.55 -6.59 3.52
C TYR A 109 -19.32 -6.46 4.83
N PHE A 110 -19.59 -7.61 5.45
CA PHE A 110 -20.29 -7.75 6.72
C PHE A 110 -19.39 -8.42 7.75
N LEU A 111 -19.64 -8.14 9.03
CA LEU A 111 -19.06 -8.93 10.11
C LEU A 111 -19.67 -10.33 10.08
N LYS A 112 -18.83 -11.37 10.16
CA LYS A 112 -19.32 -12.74 10.31
C LYS A 112 -19.81 -13.00 11.74
#